data_AF-A0A523MTT5-F1
#
_entry.id   AF-A0A523MTT5-F1
#
_cell.length_a   1.000
_cell.length_b   1.000
_cell.length_c   1.000
_cell.angle_alpha   90.00
_cell.angle_beta   90.00
_cell.angle_gamma   90.00
#
_symmetry.space_group_name_H-M   'P 1'
#
loop_
_entity.id
_entity.type
_entity.pdbx_description
1 polymer ?
#
loop_
_entity_poly.entity_id
_entity_poly.type
_entity_poly.pdbx_seq_one_letter_code
_entity_poly.pdbx_strand_id
1 'polypeptide(L)'
;KPRKLGDWRVRYSYRVVAADAVVDALSHSDFHGGGTNSRGSEMGVDVGLAQGVALNFTYYNTQVETGLKDDRQRFQADLVIKFM
;
A
#
# COMPACT_ATOMS: atom_id res chain seq x y z
N LYS A 1 -1.67 0.79 -14.30
CA LYS A 1 -0.81 -0.39 -14.10
C LYS A 1 0.04 -0.58 -15.34
N PRO A 2 1.35 -0.86 -15.20
CA PRO A 2 2.27 -1.17 -16.30
C PRO A 2 1.65 -2.20 -17.26
N ARG A 3 1.83 -2.02 -18.57
CA ARG A 3 1.24 -2.95 -19.57
C ARG A 3 2.27 -3.49 -20.57
N LYS A 4 3.44 -2.86 -20.65
CA LYS A 4 4.52 -3.22 -21.57
C LYS A 4 5.82 -3.42 -20.80
N LEU A 5 6.74 -4.18 -21.39
CA LEU A 5 8.09 -4.35 -20.86
C LEU A 5 8.78 -2.98 -20.75
N GLY A 6 9.28 -2.66 -19.56
CA GLY A 6 9.96 -1.38 -19.27
C GLY A 6 9.05 -0.28 -18.72
N ASP A 7 7.72 -0.48 -18.69
CA ASP A 7 6.84 0.41 -17.94
C ASP A 7 7.11 0.23 -16.45
N TRP A 8 7.38 1.31 -15.73
CA TRP A 8 7.49 1.28 -14.29
C TRP A 8 6.66 2.40 -13.67
N ARG A 9 6.26 2.20 -12.42
CA ARG A 9 5.52 3.19 -11.64
C ARG A 9 5.93 3.09 -10.20
N VAL A 10 6.37 4.22 -9.64
CA VAL A 10 6.55 4.35 -8.19
C VAL A 10 5.34 5.10 -7.63
N ARG A 11 4.89 4.67 -6.46
CA ARG A 11 3.89 5.33 -5.63
C ARG A 11 4.47 5.52 -4.24
N TYR A 12 4.22 6.68 -3.66
CA TYR A 12 4.47 6.91 -2.26
C TYR A 12 3.26 7.65 -1.70
N SER A 13 2.79 7.23 -0.54
CA SER A 13 1.77 7.96 0.19
C SER A 13 2.07 7.94 1.68
N TYR A 14 1.89 9.08 2.32
CA TYR A 14 1.94 9.20 3.77
C TYR A 14 0.54 9.58 4.23
N ARG A 15 0.03 8.89 5.25
CA ARG A 15 -1.33 9.11 5.75
C ARG A 15 -1.30 9.18 7.27
N VAL A 16 -2.16 10.03 7.80
CA VAL A 16 -2.48 10.13 9.22
C VAL A 16 -3.98 10.03 9.33
N VAL A 17 -4.46 8.98 9.97
CA VAL A 17 -5.86 8.73 10.26
C VAL A 17 -6.03 8.93 11.76
N ALA A 18 -6.62 10.06 12.14
CA ALA A 18 -6.87 10.39 13.53
C ALA A 18 -7.82 9.37 14.19
N ALA A 19 -7.76 9.24 15.50
CA ALA A 19 -8.58 8.29 16.26
C ALA A 19 -10.09 8.57 16.16
N ASP A 20 -10.46 9.83 15.91
CA ASP A 20 -11.80 10.36 15.78
C ASP A 20 -12.25 10.52 14.31
N ALA A 21 -11.49 10.01 13.34
CA ALA A 21 -11.84 10.10 11.93
C ALA A 21 -13.13 9.30 11.63
N VAL A 22 -14.22 10.01 11.37
CA VAL A 22 -15.61 9.50 11.25
C VAL A 22 -15.83 8.56 10.05
N VAL A 23 -14.82 8.31 9.20
CA VAL A 23 -14.96 7.54 7.96
C VAL A 23 -13.94 6.40 7.87
N ASP A 24 -14.19 5.36 8.66
CA ASP A 24 -13.50 4.06 8.59
C ASP A 24 -13.60 3.43 7.18
N ALA A 25 -14.63 3.79 6.41
CA ALA A 25 -14.84 3.29 5.04
C ALA A 25 -13.86 3.83 3.98
N LEU A 26 -13.11 4.90 4.28
CA LEU A 26 -12.04 5.42 3.41
C LEU A 26 -10.65 4.95 3.87
N SER A 27 -10.57 4.32 5.04
CA SER A 27 -9.38 3.66 5.55
C SER A 27 -9.12 2.43 4.67
N HIS A 28 -8.07 2.50 3.86
CA HIS A 28 -7.69 1.38 3.00
C HIS A 28 -7.45 0.15 3.88
N SER A 29 -8.10 -0.98 3.60
CA SER A 29 -8.00 -2.21 4.40
C SER A 29 -6.54 -2.68 4.60
N ASP A 30 -5.66 -2.32 3.67
CA ASP A 30 -4.23 -2.68 3.71
C ASP A 30 -3.39 -1.70 4.55
N PHE A 31 -3.93 -0.52 4.88
CA PHE A 31 -3.27 0.46 5.74
C PHE A 31 -3.54 0.13 7.21
N HIS A 32 -2.49 -0.32 7.92
CA HIS A 32 -2.51 -0.76 9.32
C HIS A 32 -3.51 -1.90 9.68
N GLY A 33 -4.23 -2.45 8.71
CA GLY A 33 -5.18 -3.57 8.90
C GLY A 33 -6.65 -3.15 8.93
N GLY A 34 -6.96 -1.91 8.53
CA GLY A 34 -8.29 -1.30 8.66
C GLY A 34 -8.47 -0.71 10.05
N GLY A 35 -9.14 0.45 10.14
CA GLY A 35 -9.39 1.15 11.39
C GLY A 35 -8.96 2.62 11.41
N THR A 36 -9.36 3.31 12.47
CA THR A 36 -8.94 4.68 12.83
C THR A 36 -7.69 4.64 13.71
N ASN A 37 -7.09 5.80 14.04
CA ASN A 37 -5.90 5.92 14.91
C ASN A 37 -4.60 5.32 14.34
N SER A 38 -4.35 5.47 13.04
CA SER A 38 -3.13 4.97 12.40
C SER A 38 -2.44 6.03 11.57
N ARG A 39 -1.10 6.10 11.67
CA ARG A 39 -0.24 6.90 10.79
C ARG A 39 0.77 6.00 10.11
N GLY A 40 1.28 6.43 8.97
CA GLY A 40 2.29 5.63 8.29
C GLY A 40 2.55 6.02 6.85
N SER A 41 3.57 5.40 6.31
CA SER A 41 3.92 5.48 4.89
C SER A 41 3.62 4.15 4.18
N GLU A 42 3.12 4.29 2.97
CA GLU A 42 2.98 3.22 1.99
C GLU A 42 3.83 3.60 0.78
N MET A 43 4.69 2.68 0.35
CA MET A 43 5.50 2.83 -0.85
C MET A 43 5.24 1.65 -1.77
N GLY A 44 4.91 1.92 -3.03
CA GLY A 44 4.65 0.91 -4.03
C GLY A 44 5.54 1.08 -5.26
N VAL A 45 5.99 -0.02 -5.85
CA VAL A 45 6.72 -0.05 -7.12
C VAL A 45 6.09 -1.11 -8.01
N ASP A 46 5.54 -0.69 -9.14
CA ASP A 46 5.08 -1.61 -10.18
C ASP A 46 6.10 -1.63 -11.33
N VAL A 47 6.46 -2.82 -11.80
CA VAL A 47 7.37 -3.03 -12.93
C VAL A 47 6.72 -3.97 -13.94
N GLY A 48 6.57 -3.51 -15.18
CA GLY A 48 6.10 -4.29 -16.31
C GLY A 48 7.24 -5.18 -16.84
N LEU A 49 7.06 -6.49 -16.74
CA LEU A 49 8.04 -7.48 -17.20
C LEU A 49 7.79 -7.96 -18.63
N ALA A 50 6.52 -8.04 -19.04
CA ALA A 50 6.16 -8.42 -20.40
C ALA A 50 4.75 -7.90 -20.72
N GLN A 51 4.32 -8.05 -21.97
CA GLN A 51 2.93 -7.73 -22.32
C GLN A 51 1.99 -8.64 -21.53
N GLY A 52 1.24 -8.06 -20.59
CA GLY A 52 0.35 -8.79 -19.69
C GLY A 52 1.02 -9.36 -18.43
N VAL A 53 2.32 -9.15 -18.20
CA VAL A 53 3.00 -9.59 -16.96
C VAL A 53 3.60 -8.38 -16.23
N ALA A 54 3.24 -8.21 -14.96
CA ALA A 54 3.79 -7.18 -14.09
C ALA A 54 4.08 -7.70 -12.69
N LEU A 55 5.14 -7.20 -12.08
CA LEU A 55 5.43 -7.36 -10.65
C LEU A 55 5.08 -6.06 -9.93
N ASN A 56 4.38 -6.15 -8.80
CA ASN A 56 4.17 -5.01 -7.92
C ASN A 56 4.74 -5.34 -6.55
N PHE A 57 5.48 -4.40 -5.99
CA PHE A 57 5.98 -4.47 -4.63
C PHE A 57 5.34 -3.35 -3.83
N THR A 58 4.84 -3.66 -2.65
CA THR A 58 4.27 -2.66 -1.75
C THR A 58 4.83 -2.85 -0.35
N TYR A 59 5.36 -1.77 0.21
CA TYR A 59 5.89 -1.70 1.56
C TYR A 59 5.03 -0.75 2.39
N TYR A 60 4.62 -1.22 3.56
CA TYR A 60 3.85 -0.47 4.52
C TYR A 60 4.67 -0.34 5.79
N ASN A 61 4.81 0.88 6.27
CA ASN A 61 5.32 1.16 7.61
C ASN A 61 4.29 2.01 8.32
N THR A 62 3.56 1.38 9.24
CA THR A 62 2.41 2.00 9.91
C THR A 62 2.56 1.84 11.41
N GLN A 63 2.03 2.79 12.15
CA GLN A 63 2.03 2.79 13.60
C GLN A 63 0.74 3.43 14.10
N VAL A 64 0.40 3.23 15.36
CA VAL A 64 -0.70 3.98 15.97
C VAL A 64 -0.36 5.47 16.10
N GLU A 65 -1.36 6.33 15.96
CA GLU A 65 -1.18 7.79 16.13
C GLU A 65 -1.20 8.18 17.61
N THR A 66 -2.11 7.61 18.40
CA THR A 66 -2.27 7.89 19.84
C THR A 66 -2.37 6.59 20.65
N GLY A 67 -1.70 6.54 21.82
CA GLY A 67 -1.80 5.40 22.74
C GLY A 67 -0.57 4.47 22.74
N LEU A 68 -0.80 3.18 23.02
CA LEU A 68 0.26 2.17 23.11
C LEU A 68 0.89 1.92 21.74
N LYS A 69 2.22 2.11 21.63
CA LYS A 69 2.96 1.89 20.39
C LYS A 69 2.74 0.48 19.83
N ASP A 70 2.17 0.41 18.64
CA ASP A 70 2.06 -0.79 17.80
C ASP A 70 2.58 -0.41 16.41
N ASP A 71 3.85 -0.74 16.16
CA ASP A 71 4.52 -0.51 14.89
C ASP A 71 4.39 -1.76 14.02
N ARG A 72 3.82 -1.60 12.83
CA ARG A 72 3.58 -2.68 11.85
C ARG A 72 4.27 -2.37 10.54
N GLN A 73 5.21 -3.24 10.21
CA GLN A 73 5.89 -3.26 8.92
C GLN A 73 5.38 -4.44 8.11
N ARG A 74 4.93 -4.18 6.88
CA ARG A 74 4.48 -5.23 5.95
C ARG A 74 5.10 -5.02 4.59
N PHE A 75 5.59 -6.11 4.02
CA PHE A 75 6.06 -6.13 2.64
C PHE A 75 5.19 -7.12 1.86
N GLN A 76 4.73 -6.68 0.69
CA GLN A 76 3.89 -7.46 -0.21
C GLN A 76 4.52 -7.45 -1.60
N ALA A 77 4.45 -8.60 -2.27
CA ALA A 77 4.89 -8.77 -3.64
C ALA A 77 3.79 -9.48 -4.42
N ASP A 78 3.26 -8.83 -5.44
CA ASP A 78 2.16 -9.32 -6.26
C ASP A 78 2.65 -9.55 -7.70
N LEU A 79 2.46 -10.78 -8.18
CA LEU A 79 2.64 -11.10 -9.59
C LEU A 79 1.29 -11.03 -10.31
N VAL A 80 1.20 -10.14 -11.30
CA VAL A 80 0.00 -9.98 -12.12
C VAL A 80 0.28 -10.56 -13.50
N ILE A 81 -0.48 -11.60 -13.86
CA ILE A 81 -0.48 -12.21 -15.19
C ILE A 81 -1.88 -12.01 -15.77
N LYS A 82 -1.94 -11.35 -16.93
CA LYS A 82 -3.17 -11.11 -17.67
C LYS A 82 -3.11 -11.86 -18.99
N PHE A 83 -3.94 -12.88 -19.11
CA PHE A 83 -4.20 -13.56 -20.37
C PHE A 83 -5.19 -12.71 -21.19
N MET A 84 -4.83 -12.45 -22.44
CA MET A 84 -5.72 -11.89 -23.47
C MET A 84 -6.09 -13.00 -24.44
#